data_AF-A0A6I7WZ25-F1
#
_entry.id   AF-A0A6I7WZ25-F1
#
_cell.length_a   1.000
_cell.length_b   1.000
_cell.length_c   1.000
_cell.angle_alpha   90.00
_cell.angle_beta   90.00
_cell.angle_gamma   90.00
#
_symmetry.space_group_name_H-M   'P 1'
#
loop_
_entity.id
_entity.type
_entity.pdbx_description
1 polymer ?
#
loop_
_entity_poly.entity_id
_entity_poly.type
_entity_poly.pdbx_seq_one_letter_code
_entity_poly.pdbx_strand_id
1 'polypeptide(L)'
;MIEVFALADYKVSREQVSAWLKKDDDSGYQECSDTEMAIFLNGLINDKRGKKPGPQVEPEKSLTNNIIFRKLKIALNLKDEDIMQIMALVDFRLSKHELSAFFRKPAHKNYRECKNQILRNFLSGMQRKYRKGD
;
A
#
# COMPACT_ATOMS: atom_id res chain seq x y z
N MET A 1 3.95 -2.27 14.07
CA MET A 1 4.39 -2.85 12.78
C MET A 1 4.42 -4.37 12.84
N ILE A 2 5.08 -5.00 13.82
CA ILE A 2 5.08 -6.47 14.01
C ILE A 2 3.65 -7.03 14.13
N GLU A 3 2.79 -6.41 14.94
CA GLU A 3 1.39 -6.84 15.11
C GLU A 3 0.60 -6.86 13.80
N VAL A 4 0.96 -5.99 12.84
CA VAL A 4 0.30 -5.94 11.52
C VAL A 4 0.57 -7.23 10.75
N PHE A 5 1.80 -7.75 10.76
CA PHE A 5 2.12 -9.04 10.15
C PHE A 5 1.38 -10.19 10.85
N ALA A 6 1.30 -10.15 12.18
CA ALA A 6 0.60 -11.17 12.96
C ALA A 6 -0.90 -11.24 12.62
N LEU A 7 -1.52 -10.10 12.28
CA LEU A 7 -2.90 -10.06 11.80
C LEU A 7 -3.11 -10.75 10.44
N ALA A 8 -2.04 -10.99 9.68
CA ALA A 8 -2.02 -11.80 8.46
C ALA A 8 -1.40 -13.20 8.70
N ASP A 9 -1.41 -13.68 9.96
CA ASP A 9 -0.90 -14.98 10.38
C ASP A 9 0.58 -15.22 10.03
N TYR A 10 1.37 -14.13 10.01
CA TYR A 10 2.81 -14.17 9.73
C TYR A 10 3.62 -13.57 10.89
N LYS A 11 4.66 -14.29 11.33
CA LYS A 11 5.52 -13.87 12.43
C LYS A 11 6.80 -13.24 11.89
N VAL A 12 7.10 -12.03 12.36
CA VAL A 12 8.37 -11.34 12.08
C VAL A 12 9.04 -10.95 13.39
N SER A 13 10.36 -10.91 13.41
CA SER A 13 11.13 -10.39 14.55
C SER A 13 11.27 -8.87 14.47
N ARG A 14 11.67 -8.24 15.59
CA ARG A 14 11.97 -6.81 15.62
C ARG A 14 13.17 -6.47 14.76
N GLU A 15 14.16 -7.36 14.73
CA GLU A 15 15.39 -7.23 13.97
C GLU A 15 15.10 -7.26 12.47
N GLN A 16 14.23 -8.17 12.00
CA GLN A 16 13.80 -8.20 10.59
C GLN A 16 13.10 -6.91 10.18
N VAL A 17 12.14 -6.45 10.98
CA VAL A 17 11.43 -5.19 10.72
C VAL A 17 12.39 -3.99 10.72
N SER A 18 13.36 -3.97 11.64
CA SER A 18 14.40 -2.94 11.68
C SER A 18 15.27 -2.96 10.43
N ALA A 19 15.68 -4.16 9.98
CA ALA A 19 16.52 -4.34 8.79
C ALA A 19 15.84 -3.82 7.51
N TRP A 20 14.53 -4.05 7.34
CA TRP A 20 13.76 -3.58 6.18
C TRP A 20 13.56 -2.06 6.13
N LEU A 21 13.63 -1.37 7.27
CA LEU A 21 13.41 0.08 7.35
C LEU A 21 14.70 0.90 7.28
N LYS A 22 15.86 0.22 7.29
CA LYS A 22 17.15 0.86 7.10
C LYS A 22 17.28 1.38 5.68
N LYS A 23 18.17 2.35 5.51
CA LYS A 23 18.57 2.80 4.17
C LYS A 23 19.35 1.69 3.47
N ASP A 24 19.30 1.69 2.14
CA ASP A 24 19.97 0.72 1.28
C ASP A 24 21.51 0.73 1.40
N ASP A 25 22.08 1.80 1.93
CA ASP A 25 23.52 1.95 2.21
C ASP A 25 23.96 1.50 3.62
N ASP A 26 23.03 1.09 4.49
CA ASP A 26 23.34 0.61 5.84
C ASP A 26 23.76 -0.87 5.83
N SER A 27 24.82 -1.23 6.55
CA SER A 27 25.35 -2.61 6.60
C SER A 27 24.38 -3.65 7.16
N GLY A 28 23.37 -3.22 7.92
CA GLY A 28 22.31 -4.08 8.44
C GLY A 28 21.02 -4.02 7.62
N TYR A 29 21.03 -3.40 6.44
CA TYR A 29 19.91 -3.40 5.51
C TYR A 29 19.63 -4.82 5.01
N GLN A 30 18.35 -5.15 4.94
CA GLN A 30 17.86 -6.33 4.22
C GLN A 30 16.70 -5.90 3.35
N GLU A 31 16.63 -6.46 2.14
CA GLU A 31 15.52 -6.20 1.23
C GLU A 31 14.23 -6.81 1.78
N CYS A 32 13.14 -6.04 1.75
CA CYS A 32 11.80 -6.55 2.01
C CYS A 32 11.23 -7.07 0.69
N SER A 33 10.99 -8.38 0.61
CA SER A 33 10.45 -9.00 -0.59
C SER A 33 9.01 -8.56 -0.87
N ASP A 34 8.59 -8.71 -2.14
CA ASP A 34 7.21 -8.47 -2.54
C ASP A 34 6.20 -9.27 -1.70
N THR A 35 6.55 -10.50 -1.34
CA THR A 35 5.67 -11.36 -0.52
C THR A 35 5.54 -10.82 0.89
N GLU A 36 6.65 -10.41 1.53
CA GLU A 36 6.63 -9.80 2.87
C GLU A 36 5.82 -8.50 2.87
N MET A 37 6.00 -7.65 1.87
CA MET A 37 5.22 -6.42 1.72
C MET A 37 3.73 -6.71 1.45
N ALA A 38 3.40 -7.77 0.69
CA ALA A 38 2.03 -8.18 0.45
C ALA A 38 1.35 -8.65 1.75
N ILE A 39 2.07 -9.41 2.57
CA ILE A 39 1.63 -9.85 3.91
C ILE A 39 1.38 -8.63 4.80
N PHE A 40 2.31 -7.66 4.84
CA PHE A 40 2.12 -6.43 5.60
C PHE A 40 0.85 -5.69 5.19
N LEU A 41 0.61 -5.55 3.89
CA LEU A 41 -0.57 -4.86 3.37
C LEU A 41 -1.88 -5.61 3.66
N ASN A 42 -1.87 -6.95 3.62
CA ASN A 42 -3.00 -7.77 4.06
C ASN A 42 -3.28 -7.58 5.56
N GLY A 43 -2.21 -7.59 6.36
CA GLY A 43 -2.26 -7.31 7.78
C GLY A 43 -2.83 -5.92 8.09
N LEU A 44 -2.44 -4.91 7.30
CA LEU A 44 -2.92 -3.54 7.44
C LEU A 44 -4.41 -3.44 7.10
N ILE A 45 -4.89 -4.19 6.11
CA ILE A 45 -6.33 -4.30 5.84
C ILE A 45 -7.04 -4.92 7.05
N ASN A 46 -6.51 -6.01 7.62
CA ASN A 46 -7.11 -6.66 8.79
C ASN A 46 -7.13 -5.72 10.02
N ASP A 47 -6.06 -4.96 10.25
CA ASP A 47 -5.96 -3.96 11.32
C ASP A 47 -7.05 -2.88 11.20
N LYS A 48 -7.25 -2.33 10.00
CA LYS A 48 -8.14 -1.18 9.78
C LYS A 48 -9.59 -1.55 9.48
N ARG A 49 -9.84 -2.74 8.93
CA ARG A 49 -11.16 -3.17 8.43
C ARG A 49 -11.71 -4.40 9.15
N GLY A 50 -10.92 -5.01 10.03
CA GLY A 50 -11.23 -6.28 10.67
C GLY A 50 -10.84 -7.48 9.82
N LYS A 51 -10.44 -8.57 10.48
CA LYS A 51 -10.16 -9.86 9.85
C LYS A 51 -11.47 -10.49 9.38
N LYS A 52 -11.54 -10.86 8.10
CA LYS A 52 -12.72 -11.55 7.55
C LYS A 52 -12.81 -13.00 8.08
N PRO A 53 -14.02 -13.55 8.25
CA PRO A 53 -14.18 -14.96 8.55
C PRO A 53 -13.70 -15.80 7.35
N GLY A 54 -13.06 -16.94 7.64
CA GLY A 54 -12.52 -17.85 6.63
C GLY A 54 -11.00 -17.79 6.47
N PRO A 55 -10.46 -18.41 5.41
CA PRO A 55 -9.02 -18.46 5.17
C PRO A 55 -8.45 -17.05 4.95
N GLN A 56 -7.18 -16.87 5.31
CA GLN A 56 -6.48 -15.63 5.01
C GLN A 56 -6.33 -15.41 3.52
N VAL A 57 -6.24 -14.14 3.15
CA VAL A 57 -5.93 -13.76 1.77
C VAL A 57 -4.48 -14.15 1.51
N GLU A 58 -4.29 -15.05 0.56
CA GLU A 58 -2.97 -15.44 0.08
C GLU A 58 -2.18 -14.20 -0.38
N PRO A 59 -0.94 -14.02 0.09
CA PRO A 59 -0.11 -12.90 -0.33
C PRO A 59 0.32 -13.05 -1.79
N GLU A 60 0.37 -11.93 -2.50
CA GLU A 60 0.89 -11.89 -3.86
C GLU A 60 2.40 -12.17 -3.87
N LYS A 61 2.85 -13.05 -4.77
CA LYS A 61 4.28 -13.37 -4.95
C LYS A 61 5.06 -12.24 -5.63
N SER A 62 4.37 -11.39 -6.39
CA SER A 62 4.93 -10.19 -7.01
C SER A 62 3.94 -9.04 -6.88
N LEU A 63 4.44 -7.87 -6.47
CA LEU A 63 3.65 -6.69 -6.26
C LEU A 63 3.80 -5.73 -7.44
N THR A 64 2.67 -5.15 -7.81
CA THR A 64 2.63 -3.98 -8.69
C THR A 64 2.09 -2.79 -7.90
N ASN A 65 2.41 -1.58 -8.33
CA ASN A 65 1.83 -0.38 -7.72
C ASN A 65 0.30 -0.38 -7.77
N ASN A 66 -0.33 -1.01 -8.77
CA ASN A 66 -1.78 -1.18 -8.82
C ASN A 66 -2.30 -2.01 -7.64
N ILE A 67 -1.59 -3.10 -7.29
CA ILE A 67 -1.92 -3.96 -6.15
C ILE A 67 -1.73 -3.19 -4.84
N ILE A 68 -0.56 -2.55 -4.67
CA ILE A 68 -0.25 -1.75 -3.48
C ILE A 68 -1.31 -0.66 -3.28
N PHE A 69 -1.59 0.12 -4.33
CA PHE A 69 -2.56 1.20 -4.25
C PHE A 69 -3.97 0.69 -3.93
N ARG A 70 -4.39 -0.44 -4.51
CA ARG A 70 -5.68 -1.06 -4.18
C ARG A 70 -5.74 -1.47 -2.69
N LYS A 71 -4.70 -2.13 -2.17
CA LYS A 71 -4.68 -2.57 -0.78
C LYS A 71 -4.70 -1.38 0.19
N LEU A 72 -3.94 -0.32 -0.10
CA LEU A 72 -3.98 0.93 0.68
C LEU A 72 -5.36 1.60 0.65
N LYS A 73 -6.01 1.67 -0.53
CA LYS A 73 -7.38 2.18 -0.67
C LYS A 73 -8.36 1.42 0.21
N ILE A 74 -8.27 0.08 0.22
CA ILE A 74 -9.16 -0.79 1.02
C ILE A 74 -8.87 -0.60 2.51
N ALA A 75 -7.60 -0.69 2.93
CA ALA A 75 -7.21 -0.56 4.32
C ALA A 75 -7.69 0.75 4.92
N LEU A 76 -7.51 1.85 4.19
CA LEU A 76 -7.85 3.19 4.66
C LEU A 76 -9.31 3.60 4.37
N ASN A 77 -10.11 2.70 3.78
CA ASN A 77 -11.51 2.95 3.41
C ASN A 77 -11.71 4.21 2.55
N LEU A 78 -10.79 4.47 1.63
CA LEU A 78 -10.81 5.67 0.79
C LEU A 78 -11.77 5.50 -0.38
N LYS A 79 -12.63 6.50 -0.57
CA LYS A 79 -13.41 6.67 -1.80
C LYS A 79 -12.54 7.31 -2.87
N ASP A 80 -13.02 7.28 -4.12
CA ASP A 80 -12.30 7.89 -5.24
C ASP A 80 -12.07 9.39 -5.01
N GLU A 81 -13.08 10.06 -4.46
CA GLU A 81 -13.04 11.48 -4.11
C GLU A 81 -12.00 11.77 -3.03
N ASP A 82 -11.85 10.90 -2.03
CA ASP A 82 -10.82 11.05 -0.98
C ASP A 82 -9.42 10.96 -1.57
N ILE A 83 -9.19 10.00 -2.48
CA ILE A 83 -7.90 9.84 -3.16
C ILE A 83 -7.62 11.07 -4.02
N MET A 84 -8.59 11.55 -4.79
CA MET A 84 -8.43 12.75 -5.60
C MET A 84 -8.05 13.98 -4.76
N GLN A 85 -8.68 14.15 -3.59
CA GLN A 85 -8.33 15.22 -2.65
C GLN A 85 -6.91 15.06 -2.10
N ILE A 86 -6.50 13.83 -1.74
CA ILE A 86 -5.14 13.54 -1.28
C ILE A 86 -4.10 13.89 -2.34
N MET A 87 -4.33 13.51 -3.60
CA MET A 87 -3.42 13.83 -4.71
C MET A 87 -3.33 15.34 -4.95
N ALA A 88 -4.44 16.06 -4.79
CA ALA A 88 -4.46 17.52 -4.94
C ALA A 88 -3.59 18.24 -3.90
N LEU A 89 -3.34 17.65 -2.72
CA LEU A 89 -2.44 18.22 -1.71
C LEU A 89 -0.98 18.32 -2.17
N VAL A 90 -0.60 17.61 -3.24
CA VAL A 90 0.74 17.66 -3.86
C VAL A 90 0.67 18.18 -5.30
N ASP A 91 -0.34 18.99 -5.60
CA ASP A 91 -0.57 19.61 -6.91
C ASP A 91 -0.73 18.60 -8.07
N PHE A 92 -1.04 17.34 -7.74
CA PHE A 92 -1.29 16.31 -8.73
C PHE A 92 -2.79 16.14 -8.98
N ARG A 93 -3.24 16.50 -10.19
CA ARG A 93 -4.63 16.31 -10.61
C ARG A 93 -4.80 14.94 -11.26
N LEU A 94 -5.72 14.15 -10.73
CA LEU A 94 -6.11 12.85 -11.27
C LEU A 94 -7.63 12.83 -11.46
N SER A 95 -8.11 12.54 -12.66
CA SER A 95 -9.55 12.39 -12.89
C SER A 95 -10.08 11.06 -12.35
N LYS A 96 -11.39 11.00 -12.09
CA LYS A 96 -12.06 9.76 -11.67
C LYS A 96 -11.89 8.61 -12.68
N HIS A 97 -11.87 8.93 -13.97
CA HIS A 97 -11.65 7.95 -15.04
C HIS A 97 -10.25 7.36 -15.00
N GLU A 98 -9.22 8.20 -14.82
CA GLU A 98 -7.84 7.75 -14.69
C GLU A 98 -7.62 6.93 -13.42
N LEU A 99 -8.19 7.37 -12.29
CA LEU A 99 -8.13 6.62 -11.05
C LEU A 99 -8.80 5.24 -11.17
N SER A 100 -9.98 5.18 -11.80
CA SER A 100 -10.68 3.92 -12.05
C SER A 100 -9.86 2.95 -12.90
N ALA A 101 -9.07 3.45 -13.86
CA ALA A 101 -8.24 2.64 -14.74
C ALA A 101 -7.17 1.83 -13.97
N PHE A 102 -6.61 2.38 -12.89
CA PHE A 102 -5.65 1.67 -12.03
C PHE A 102 -6.25 0.47 -11.30
N PHE A 103 -7.56 0.50 -11.06
CA PHE A 103 -8.28 -0.56 -10.35
C PHE A 103 -9.05 -1.51 -11.28
N ARG A 104 -8.75 -1.51 -12.59
CA ARG A 104 -9.25 -2.54 -13.50
C ARG A 104 -8.37 -3.79 -13.45
N LYS A 105 -8.87 -4.91 -13.96
CA LYS A 105 -8.06 -6.12 -14.16
C LYS A 105 -7.06 -5.87 -15.31
N PRO A 106 -5.84 -6.43 -15.29
CA PRO A 106 -4.84 -6.20 -16.34
C PRO A 106 -5.32 -6.46 -17.77
N ALA A 107 -6.18 -7.46 -17.98
CA ALA A 107 -6.74 -7.80 -19.30
C ALA A 107 -7.84 -6.84 -19.78
N HIS A 108 -8.26 -5.85 -18.99
CA HIS A 108 -9.33 -4.94 -19.36
C HIS A 108 -8.83 -3.83 -20.30
N LYS A 109 -9.57 -3.51 -21.36
CA LYS A 109 -9.19 -2.48 -22.36
C LYS A 109 -8.82 -1.10 -21.79
N ASN A 110 -9.43 -0.74 -20.66
CA ASN A 110 -9.18 0.53 -19.96
C ASN A 110 -8.27 0.36 -18.73
N TYR A 111 -7.56 -0.76 -18.60
CA TYR A 111 -6.55 -0.92 -17.58
C TYR A 111 -5.40 0.04 -17.83
N ARG A 112 -4.89 0.65 -16.76
CA ARG A 112 -3.65 1.41 -16.80
C ARG A 112 -2.74 0.96 -15.67
N GLU A 113 -1.47 0.81 -15.99
CA GLU A 113 -0.43 0.62 -15.00
C GLU A 113 -0.30 1.87 -14.13
N CYS A 114 -0.28 1.67 -12.81
CA CYS A 114 0.04 2.71 -11.85
C CYS A 114 1.57 2.87 -11.83
N LYS A 115 2.09 3.99 -12.31
CA LYS A 115 3.54 4.24 -12.32
C LYS A 115 4.04 4.64 -10.94
N ASN A 116 5.33 4.45 -10.68
CA ASN A 116 5.99 4.81 -9.41
C ASN A 116 5.67 6.24 -8.96
N GLN A 117 5.65 7.20 -9.90
CA GLN A 117 5.35 8.60 -9.60
C GLN A 117 3.93 8.80 -9.03
N ILE A 118 2.95 8.05 -9.53
CA ILE A 118 1.56 8.14 -9.06
C ILE A 118 1.48 7.68 -7.61
N LEU A 119 2.05 6.51 -7.31
CA LEU A 119 2.06 5.98 -5.96
C LEU A 119 2.85 6.89 -4.99
N ARG A 120 3.99 7.44 -5.44
CA ARG A 120 4.77 8.41 -4.66
C ARG A 120 3.97 9.68 -4.34
N ASN A 121 3.26 10.24 -5.32
CA ASN A 121 2.40 11.40 -5.12
C ASN A 121 1.28 11.10 -4.12
N PHE A 122 0.66 9.92 -4.23
CA PHE A 122 -0.36 9.48 -3.27
C PHE A 122 0.19 9.41 -1.85
N LEU A 123 1.33 8.73 -1.65
CA LEU A 123 1.96 8.60 -0.33
C LEU A 123 2.41 9.97 0.24
N SER A 124 2.91 10.86 -0.62
CA SER A 124 3.28 12.23 -0.22
C SER A 124 2.05 13.04 0.19
N GLY A 125 0.95 12.93 -0.56
CA GLY A 125 -0.33 13.53 -0.19
C GLY A 125 -0.88 12.97 1.13
N MET A 126 -0.75 11.66 1.36
CA MET A 126 -1.11 11.01 2.62
C MET A 126 -0.31 11.60 3.78
N GLN A 127 1.01 11.78 3.61
CA GLN A 127 1.85 12.43 4.61
C GLN A 127 1.35 13.85 4.90
N ARG A 128 1.09 14.68 3.89
CA ARG A 128 0.54 16.04 4.08
C ARG A 128 -0.83 16.05 4.79
N LYS A 129 -1.69 15.07 4.51
CA LYS A 129 -3.04 14.98 5.10
C LYS A 129 -3.01 14.58 6.57
N TYR A 130 -2.21 13.57 6.92
CA TYR A 130 -2.29 12.90 8.23
C TYR A 130 -1.16 13.28 9.18
N ARG A 131 0.01 13.67 8.66
CA ARG A 131 1.13 14.14 9.47
C ARG A 131 1.00 15.66 9.57
N LYS A 132 0.12 16.14 10.47
CA LYS A 132 0.07 17.56 10.86
C LYS A 132 1.29 17.88 11.70
N GLY A 133 2.15 18.79 11.21
CA GLY A 133 3.26 19.36 11.96
C GLY A 133 4.57 18.60 11.81
N ASP A 134 5.41 19.09 10.91
CA ASP A 134 6.76 19.56 11.26
C ASP A 134 6.77 21.07 10.97
#